data_AF-A0A228ITH0-F1
#
_entry.id   AF-A0A228ITH0-F1
#
_cell.length_a   1.000
_cell.length_b   1.000
_cell.length_c   1.000
_cell.angle_alpha   90.00
_cell.angle_beta   90.00
_cell.angle_gamma   90.00
#
_symmetry.space_group_name_H-M   'P 1'
#
loop_
_entity.id
_entity.type
_entity.pdbx_description
1 polymer ?
#
loop_
_entity_poly.entity_id
_entity_poly.type
_entity_poly.pdbx_seq_one_letter_code
_entity_poly.pdbx_strand_id
1 'polypeptide(L)'
;MRFHIIAQDQSGERFRRIEVDGERLDFPQYKTELFASHANPLASTRGEPAYVVSHVGTGMRVAGGKTPSAAVSAARQLIGEKPTEEFWRSIAAARQFIKATQTLS
;
A
#
# COMPACT_ATOMS: atom_id res chain seq x y z
N MET A 1 13.30 0.00 5.59
CA MET A 1 12.70 -1.13 6.32
C MET A 1 12.13 -2.13 5.31
N ARG A 2 12.15 -3.42 5.64
CA ARG A 2 11.57 -4.47 4.78
C ARG A 2 10.17 -4.82 5.23
N PHE A 3 9.26 -4.98 4.27
CA PHE A 3 7.91 -5.45 4.52
C PHE A 3 7.35 -6.12 3.27
N HIS A 4 6.18 -6.74 3.39
CA HIS A 4 5.52 -7.41 2.28
C HIS A 4 4.37 -6.57 1.74
N ILE A 5 4.26 -6.51 0.41
CA ILE A 5 3.04 -6.10 -0.28
C ILE A 5 2.29 -7.31 -0.82
N ILE A 6 1.01 -7.10 -1.15
CA ILE A 6 0.17 -8.12 -1.77
C ILE A 6 -0.08 -7.70 -3.20
N ALA A 7 0.40 -8.50 -4.13
CA ALA A 7 0.12 -8.37 -5.54
C ALA A 7 -0.92 -9.43 -5.91
N GLN A 8 -1.98 -9.01 -6.58
CA GLN A 8 -2.85 -9.95 -7.28
C GLN A 8 -2.17 -10.34 -8.60
N ASP A 9 -2.17 -11.62 -8.94
CA ASP A 9 -1.77 -12.04 -10.29
C ASP A 9 -2.76 -11.54 -11.34
N GLN A 10 -2.34 -11.49 -12.60
CA GLN A 10 -3.19 -10.98 -13.69
C GLN A 10 -4.40 -11.89 -13.97
N SER A 11 -4.39 -13.15 -13.51
CA SER A 11 -5.53 -14.07 -13.59
C SER A 11 -6.59 -13.82 -12.51
N GLY A 12 -6.30 -13.00 -11.50
CA GLY A 12 -7.21 -12.71 -10.39
C GLY A 12 -7.32 -13.83 -9.36
N GLU A 13 -6.77 -15.02 -9.64
CA GLU A 13 -6.95 -16.24 -8.88
C GLU A 13 -5.90 -16.44 -7.77
N ARG A 14 -4.68 -15.90 -7.92
CA ARG A 14 -3.65 -16.06 -6.87
C ARG A 14 -3.06 -14.74 -6.44
N PHE A 15 -2.89 -14.62 -5.13
CA PHE A 15 -2.24 -13.49 -4.48
C PHE A 15 -0.82 -13.89 -4.11
N ARG A 16 0.16 -13.04 -4.45
CA ARG A 16 1.55 -13.23 -4.08
C ARG A 16 1.97 -12.17 -3.08
N ARG A 17 2.64 -12.61 -2.01
CA ARG A 17 3.37 -11.72 -1.11
C ARG A 17 4.74 -11.43 -1.73
N ILE A 18 5.07 -10.15 -1.89
CA ILE A 18 6.36 -9.69 -2.42
C ILE A 18 7.06 -8.89 -1.32
N GLU A 19 8.26 -9.31 -0.95
CA GLU A 19 9.12 -8.52 -0.06
C GLU A 19 9.65 -7.29 -0.80
N VAL A 20 9.55 -6.13 -0.17
CA VAL A 20 10.04 -4.85 -0.69
C VAL A 20 10.81 -4.10 0.39
N ASP A 21 11.86 -3.41 -0.05
CA ASP A 21 12.53 -2.37 0.74
C ASP A 21 11.77 -1.04 0.58
N GLY A 22 11.46 -0.39 1.69
CA GLY A 22 10.82 0.92 1.68
C GLY A 22 11.30 1.85 2.79
N GLU A 23 11.05 3.14 2.61
CA GLU A 23 11.33 4.20 3.57
C GLU A 23 10.08 4.44 4.42
N ARG A 24 10.23 4.47 5.75
CA ARG A 24 9.12 4.73 6.67
C ARG A 24 8.61 6.16 6.49
N LEU A 25 7.29 6.31 6.49
CA LEU A 25 6.61 7.60 6.44
C LEU A 25 5.73 7.79 7.66
N ASP A 26 5.81 8.98 8.25
CA ASP A 26 4.96 9.35 9.37
C ASP A 26 3.79 10.22 8.91
N PHE A 27 2.59 9.79 9.34
CA PHE A 27 1.32 10.48 9.16
C PHE A 27 0.73 10.78 10.54
N PRO A 28 0.79 12.04 11.03
CA PRO A 28 0.37 12.40 12.39
C PRO A 28 -1.07 12.04 12.74
N GLN A 29 -1.95 11.97 11.74
CA GLN A 29 -3.35 11.59 11.87
C GLN A 29 -3.52 10.11 12.28
N TYR A 30 -2.55 9.26 11.96
CA TYR A 30 -2.59 7.80 12.18
C TYR A 30 -1.36 7.32 12.95
N LYS A 31 -1.19 7.82 14.18
CA LYS A 31 0.03 7.58 15.00
C LYS A 31 0.35 6.11 15.29
N THR A 32 -0.65 5.23 15.29
CA THR A 32 -0.49 3.80 15.55
C THR A 32 -0.18 2.99 14.30
N GLU A 33 -0.41 3.56 13.11
CA GLU A 33 -0.21 2.87 11.85
C GLU A 33 1.17 3.21 11.26
N LEU A 34 1.67 2.28 10.45
CA LEU A 34 2.96 2.41 9.79
C LEU A 34 2.73 2.50 8.28
N PHE A 35 3.46 3.40 7.63
CA PHE A 35 3.41 3.58 6.18
C PHE A 35 4.82 3.56 5.61
N ALA A 36 4.93 3.16 4.34
CA ALA A 36 6.21 3.10 3.66
C ALA A 36 6.11 3.60 2.22
N SER A 37 7.09 4.38 1.78
CA SER A 37 7.34 4.61 0.36
C SER A 37 8.28 3.55 -0.19
N HIS A 38 7.98 3.02 -1.38
CA HIS A 38 8.85 2.06 -2.05
C HIS A 38 8.68 2.14 -3.57
N ALA A 39 9.64 1.57 -4.31
CA ALA A 39 9.48 1.35 -5.74
C ALA A 39 8.32 0.39 -5.99
N ASN A 40 7.54 0.62 -7.04
CA ASN A 40 6.44 -0.26 -7.43
C ASN A 40 7.01 -1.49 -8.18
N PRO A 41 7.04 -2.69 -7.57
CA PRO A 41 7.61 -3.87 -8.23
C PRO A 41 6.72 -4.38 -9.37
N LEU A 42 5.48 -3.89 -9.48
CA LEU A 42 4.53 -4.25 -10.51
C LEU A 42 4.50 -3.23 -11.67
N ALA A 43 5.33 -2.18 -11.62
CA ALA A 43 5.42 -1.19 -12.68
C ALA A 43 6.01 -1.83 -13.95
N SER A 44 5.14 -2.20 -14.89
CA SER A 44 5.47 -2.88 -16.14
C SER A 44 5.21 -2.02 -17.37
N THR A 45 4.34 -1.00 -17.27
CA THR A 45 3.95 -0.16 -18.40
C THR A 45 4.25 1.32 -18.23
N ARG A 46 4.41 2.02 -19.37
CA ARG A 46 4.63 3.47 -19.44
C ARG A 46 3.33 4.22 -19.11
N GLY A 47 3.03 4.32 -17.82
CA GLY A 47 1.75 4.88 -17.34
C GLY A 47 1.56 4.63 -15.86
N GLU A 48 2.02 3.47 -15.40
CA GLU A 48 1.97 3.08 -14.00
C GLU A 48 2.88 3.94 -13.11
N PRO A 49 2.53 4.12 -11.82
CA PRO A 49 3.41 4.77 -10.88
C PRO A 49 4.69 3.96 -10.68
N ALA A 50 5.84 4.63 -10.72
CA ALA A 50 7.14 4.01 -10.44
C ALA A 50 7.38 3.85 -8.92
N TYR A 51 6.73 4.69 -8.12
CA TYR A 51 6.79 4.66 -6.66
C TYR A 51 5.40 4.67 -6.07
N VAL A 52 5.27 4.03 -4.92
CA VAL A 52 4.00 3.89 -4.20
C VAL A 52 4.20 4.15 -2.71
N VAL A 53 3.13 4.56 -2.06
CA VAL A 53 3.04 4.59 -0.60
C VAL A 53 2.04 3.52 -0.20
N SER A 54 2.45 2.64 0.71
CA SER A 54 1.66 1.50 1.15
C SER A 54 1.54 1.49 2.68
N HIS A 55 0.40 1.00 3.16
CA HIS A 55 0.20 0.71 4.57
C HIS A 55 0.95 -0.56 4.98
N VAL A 56 1.80 -0.45 5.98
CA VAL A 56 2.65 -1.53 6.48
C VAL A 56 1.80 -2.45 7.35
N GLY A 57 1.85 -3.75 7.06
CA GLY A 57 1.03 -4.77 7.72
C GLY A 57 -0.15 -5.24 6.86
N THR A 58 -0.68 -4.39 5.98
CA THR A 58 -1.67 -4.83 4.97
C THR A 58 -1.10 -4.88 3.56
N GLY A 59 -0.04 -4.14 3.26
CA GLY A 59 0.48 -4.02 1.89
C GLY A 59 -0.46 -3.25 0.96
N MET A 60 -1.52 -2.64 1.49
CA MET A 60 -2.50 -1.88 0.73
C MET A 60 -1.86 -0.58 0.22
N ARG A 61 -1.93 -0.36 -1.09
CA ARG A 61 -1.49 0.89 -1.71
C ARG A 61 -2.42 2.04 -1.30
N VAL A 62 -1.83 3.12 -0.79
CA VAL A 62 -2.51 4.38 -0.47
C VAL A 62 -2.47 5.31 -1.68
N ALA A 63 -1.28 5.50 -2.27
CA ALA A 63 -1.07 6.40 -3.40
C ALA A 63 0.10 5.94 -4.28
N GLY A 64 0.28 6.58 -5.42
CA GLY A 64 1.44 6.36 -6.30
C GLY A 64 1.87 7.61 -7.04
N GLY A 65 3.13 7.64 -7.46
CA GLY A 65 3.71 8.71 -8.26
C GLY A 65 4.81 8.21 -9.19
N LYS A 66 5.21 9.07 -10.14
CA LYS A 66 6.36 8.81 -11.02
C LYS A 66 7.71 8.98 -10.31
N THR A 67 7.72 9.75 -9.22
CA THR A 67 8.88 9.96 -8.34
C THR A 67 8.49 9.61 -6.90
N PRO A 68 9.47 9.37 -6.00
CA PRO A 68 9.19 9.16 -4.58
C PRO A 68 8.41 10.33 -3.99
N SER A 69 8.86 11.57 -4.22
CA SER A 69 8.24 12.79 -3.70
C SER A 69 6.79 12.96 -4.16
N ALA A 70 6.49 12.67 -5.43
CA ALA A 70 5.12 12.73 -5.95
C ALA A 70 4.21 11.70 -5.28
N ALA A 71 4.70 10.48 -5.03
CA ALA A 71 3.94 9.44 -4.34
C ALA A 71 3.64 9.85 -2.89
N VAL A 72 4.63 10.41 -2.18
CA VAL A 72 4.44 10.90 -0.80
C VAL A 72 3.47 12.07 -0.75
N SER A 73 3.60 13.04 -1.66
CA SER A 73 2.70 14.20 -1.73
C SER A 73 1.25 13.76 -1.96
N ALA A 74 1.03 12.87 -2.92
CA ALA A 74 -0.29 12.31 -3.20
C ALA A 74 -0.87 11.55 -2.00
N ALA A 75 -0.04 10.78 -1.29
CA ALA A 75 -0.46 10.07 -0.08
C ALA A 75 -0.87 11.03 1.04
N ARG A 76 -0.11 12.11 1.27
CA ARG A 76 -0.43 13.15 2.27
C ARG A 76 -1.74 13.84 1.96
N GLN A 77 -1.97 14.19 0.70
CA GLN A 77 -3.23 14.78 0.25
C GLN A 77 -4.41 13.83 0.49
N LEU A 78 -4.33 12.59 -0.01
CA LEU A 78 -5.40 11.60 0.14
C LEU A 78 -5.71 11.29 1.61
N ILE A 79 -4.69 11.21 2.47
CA ILE A 79 -4.88 11.00 3.91
C ILE A 79 -5.50 12.23 4.58
N GLY A 80 -5.17 13.43 4.13
CA GLY A 80 -5.78 14.67 4.62
C GLY A 80 -7.24 14.85 4.20
N GLU A 81 -7.61 14.35 3.02
CA GLU A 81 -8.97 14.46 2.45
C GLU A 81 -9.90 13.32 2.88
N LYS A 82 -9.36 12.10 3.07
CA LYS A 82 -10.17 10.92 3.37
C LYS A 82 -10.64 10.96 4.84
N PRO A 83 -11.96 10.81 5.10
CA PRO A 83 -12.46 10.67 6.46
C PRO A 83 -11.78 9.51 7.17
N THR A 84 -11.45 9.69 8.45
CA THR A 84 -10.81 8.66 9.29
C THR A 84 -11.57 7.33 9.21
N GLU A 85 -12.90 7.37 9.18
CA GLU A 85 -13.74 6.17 9.07
C GLU A 85 -13.54 5.43 7.73
N GLU A 86 -13.51 6.15 6.60
CA GLU A 86 -13.35 5.53 5.28
C GLU A 86 -11.96 4.89 5.12
N PHE A 87 -10.94 5.52 5.69
CA PHE A 87 -9.60 4.95 5.75
C PHE A 87 -9.60 3.63 6.54
N TRP A 88 -10.19 3.62 7.74
CA TRP A 88 -10.25 2.43 8.58
C TRP A 88 -11.09 1.31 7.99
N ARG A 89 -12.20 1.63 7.31
CA ARG A 89 -12.97 0.64 6.55
C ARG A 89 -12.11 -0.03 5.48
N SER A 90 -11.29 0.74 4.77
CA SER A 90 -10.36 0.24 3.75
C SER A 90 -9.29 -0.68 4.36
N ILE A 91 -8.70 -0.28 5.50
CA ILE A 91 -7.72 -1.10 6.23
C ILE A 91 -8.35 -2.38 6.79
N ALA A 92 -9.56 -2.31 7.34
CA ALA A 92 -10.27 -3.47 7.87
C ALA A 92 -10.59 -4.48 6.75
N ALA A 93 -11.08 -4.00 5.61
CA ALA A 93 -11.32 -4.83 4.43
C ALA A 93 -10.02 -5.50 3.95
N ALA A 94 -8.90 -4.75 3.88
CA ALA A 94 -7.61 -5.32 3.52
C ALA A 94 -7.14 -6.38 4.52
N ARG A 95 -7.29 -6.16 5.83
CA ARG A 95 -6.96 -7.16 6.87
C ARG A 95 -7.81 -8.42 6.75
N GLN A 96 -9.12 -8.29 6.52
CA GLN A 96 -10.02 -9.43 6.31
C GLN A 96 -9.64 -10.21 5.06
N PHE A 97 -9.35 -9.51 3.96
CA PHE A 97 -8.91 -10.10 2.71
C PHE A 97 -7.63 -10.94 2.92
N ILE A 98 -6.63 -10.39 3.62
CA ILE A 98 -5.39 -11.10 3.96
C ILE A 98 -5.67 -12.37 4.72
N LYS A 99 -6.48 -12.28 5.78
CA LYS A 99 -6.84 -13.42 6.61
C LYS A 99 -7.50 -14.52 5.77
N ALA A 100 -8.41 -14.16 4.87
CA ALA A 100 -9.05 -15.12 3.98
C ALA A 100 -8.03 -15.81 3.05
N THR A 101 -7.13 -15.05 2.41
CA THR A 101 -6.08 -15.62 1.54
C THR A 101 -5.07 -16.50 2.27
N GLN A 102 -4.75 -16.22 3.54
CA GLN A 102 -3.88 -17.09 4.35
C GLN A 102 -4.56 -18.39 4.80
N THR A 103 -5.89 -18.45 4.76
CA THR A 103 -6.65 -19.65 5.16
C THR A 103 -6.88 -20.58 3.96
N LEU A 104 -6.62 -20.12 2.73
CA LEU A 104 -6.80 -20.88 1.48
C LEU A 104 -5.51 -21.55 0.97
N SER A 105 -4.41 -21.46 1.72
CA SER A 105 -3.10 -22.05 1.42
C SER A 105 -2.92 -23.43 2.04
#